data_AF-A0A6I2JXZ6-F1
#
_entry.id   AF-A0A6I2JXZ6-F1
#
_cell.length_a   1.000
_cell.length_b   1.000
_cell.length_c   1.000
_cell.angle_alpha   90.00
_cell.angle_beta   90.00
_cell.angle_gamma   90.00
#
_symmetry.space_group_name_H-M   'P 1'
#
loop_
_entity.id
_entity.type
_entity.pdbx_description
1 polymer ?
#
loop_
_entity_poly.entity_id
_entity_poly.type
_entity_poly.pdbx_seq_one_letter_code
_entity_poly.pdbx_strand_id
1 'polypeptide(L)'
;MWLIDQLVEQHIREAQEKGELSNLPGEGAPLQLDDDRGVPVELRTAYRLLKNSGHLPPELEMRREALALNDLLRELNPDDGKARELSKRLALLEIKLQQAGISTDFLRGDYGDVIHHHFQREK
;
A
#
# COMPACT_ATOMS: atom_id res chain seq x y z
N MET A 1 -4.43 -21.18 29.87
CA MET A 1 -3.56 -20.60 28.83
C MET A 1 -3.56 -21.57 27.66
N TRP A 2 -3.76 -21.09 26.43
CA TRP A 2 -3.83 -21.95 25.25
C TRP A 2 -2.42 -22.42 24.85
N LEU A 3 -2.32 -23.51 24.09
CA LEU A 3 -1.03 -24.06 23.63
C LEU A 3 -0.20 -23.03 22.83
N ILE A 4 -0.88 -22.20 22.04
CA ILE A 4 -0.26 -21.13 21.26
C ILE A 4 0.41 -20.11 22.18
N ASP A 5 -0.24 -19.72 23.27
CA ASP A 5 0.31 -18.77 24.24
C ASP A 5 1.65 -19.26 24.83
N GLN A 6 1.75 -20.57 25.12
CA GLN A 6 2.98 -21.16 25.67
C GLN A 6 4.12 -21.19 24.65
N LEU A 7 3.82 -21.49 23.40
CA LEU A 7 4.81 -21.47 22.31
C LEU A 7 5.33 -20.06 22.06
N VAL A 8 4.43 -19.06 22.05
CA VAL A 8 4.79 -17.64 21.90
C VAL A 8 5.69 -17.19 23.04
N GLU A 9 5.32 -17.48 24.29
CA GLU A 9 6.10 -17.12 25.48
C GLU A 9 7.50 -17.73 25.46
N GLN A 10 7.62 -19.01 25.05
CA GLN A 10 8.92 -19.66 24.94
C GLN A 10 9.82 -18.96 23.90
N HIS A 11 9.29 -18.62 22.72
CA HIS A 11 10.06 -17.93 21.69
C HIS A 11 10.50 -16.53 22.11
N ILE A 12 9.63 -15.78 22.80
CA ILE A 12 9.99 -14.46 23.33
C ILE A 12 11.17 -14.59 24.30
N ARG A 13 11.14 -15.59 25.19
CA ARG A 13 12.20 -15.82 26.17
C ARG A 13 13.53 -16.21 25.52
N GLU A 14 13.50 -17.10 24.53
CA GLU A 14 14.69 -17.48 23.76
C GLU A 14 15.32 -16.27 23.04
N ALA A 15 14.52 -15.38 22.45
CA ALA A 15 15.01 -14.16 21.81
C ALA A 15 15.62 -13.17 22.82
N GLN A 16 15.03 -13.05 24.01
CA GLN A 16 15.59 -12.25 25.11
C GLN A 16 16.94 -12.78 25.58
N GLU A 17 17.06 -14.09 25.81
CA GLU A 17 18.31 -14.73 26.25
C GLU A 17 19.44 -14.56 25.23
N LYS A 18 19.11 -14.55 23.94
CA LYS A 18 20.07 -14.27 22.85
C LYS A 18 20.42 -12.80 22.69
N GLY A 19 19.73 -11.90 23.39
CA GLY A 19 19.91 -10.45 23.24
C GLY A 19 19.38 -9.90 21.92
N GLU A 20 18.51 -10.63 21.20
CA GLU A 20 17.95 -10.17 19.92
C GLU A 20 17.02 -8.95 20.10
N LEU A 21 16.56 -8.71 21.33
CA LEU A 21 15.68 -7.60 21.69
C LEU A 21 16.44 -6.41 22.33
N SER A 22 17.77 -6.43 22.36
CA SER A 22 18.60 -5.34 22.88
C SER A 22 19.39 -4.63 21.78
N ASN A 23 19.73 -3.37 22.04
CA ASN A 23 20.35 -2.42 21.11
C ASN A 23 19.58 -2.25 19.78
N LEU A 24 18.25 -2.31 19.83
CA LEU A 24 17.41 -2.14 18.65
C LEU A 24 17.37 -0.65 18.22
N PRO A 25 17.22 -0.36 16.92
CA PRO A 25 17.04 1.01 16.45
C PRO A 25 15.86 1.69 17.16
N GLY A 26 16.14 2.77 17.89
CA GLY A 26 15.13 3.49 18.67
C GLY A 26 14.94 3.01 20.11
N GLU A 27 15.78 2.10 20.62
CA GLU A 27 15.75 1.71 22.03
C GLU A 27 15.98 2.93 22.96
N GLY A 28 15.11 3.09 23.96
CA GLY A 28 15.14 4.21 24.89
C GLY A 28 14.66 5.56 24.31
N ALA A 29 14.35 5.62 23.02
CA ALA A 29 13.79 6.81 22.39
C ALA A 29 12.25 6.88 22.56
N PRO A 30 11.65 8.09 22.52
CA PRO A 30 10.20 8.22 22.49
C PRO A 30 9.59 7.47 21.31
N LEU A 31 8.47 6.78 21.54
CA LEU A 31 7.73 6.09 20.49
C LEU A 31 7.24 7.09 19.44
N GLN A 32 7.53 6.81 18.18
CA GLN A 32 6.95 7.55 17.07
C GLN A 32 5.57 6.98 16.77
N LEU A 33 4.52 7.72 17.16
CA LEU A 33 3.14 7.31 16.94
C LEU A 33 2.74 7.62 15.51
N ASP A 34 2.32 6.58 14.78
CA ASP A 34 1.72 6.73 13.46
C ASP A 34 0.31 7.34 13.56
N ASP A 35 -0.06 8.16 12.56
CA ASP A 35 -1.42 8.71 12.47
C ASP A 35 -2.39 7.68 11.87
N ASP A 36 -2.82 6.74 12.71
CA ASP A 36 -3.76 5.66 12.33
C ASP A 36 -5.24 6.08 12.49
N ARG A 37 -5.54 7.38 12.59
CA ARG A 37 -6.91 7.86 12.86
C ARG A 37 -7.92 7.46 11.79
N GLY A 38 -7.48 7.31 10.55
CA GLY A 38 -8.30 6.85 9.41
C GLY A 38 -8.53 5.34 9.36
N VAL A 39 -7.88 4.56 10.23
CA VAL A 39 -7.96 3.09 10.23
C VAL A 39 -8.83 2.60 11.40
N PRO A 40 -9.82 1.71 11.15
CA PRO A 40 -10.58 1.05 12.20
C PRO A 40 -9.68 0.36 13.22
N VAL A 41 -10.03 0.42 14.50
CA VAL A 41 -9.17 -0.04 15.62
C VAL A 41 -8.71 -1.48 15.43
N GLU A 42 -9.62 -2.32 14.95
CA GLU A 42 -9.46 -3.75 14.73
C GLU A 42 -8.42 -4.05 13.63
N LEU A 43 -8.22 -3.12 12.70
CA LEU A 43 -7.33 -3.29 11.55
C LEU A 43 -5.96 -2.65 11.74
N ARG A 44 -5.80 -1.72 12.70
CA ARG A 44 -4.54 -0.96 12.90
C ARG A 44 -3.32 -1.86 13.07
N THR A 45 -3.44 -2.90 13.89
CA THR A 45 -2.33 -3.83 14.14
C THR A 45 -1.92 -4.58 12.88
N ALA A 46 -2.88 -5.07 12.11
CA ALA A 46 -2.62 -5.78 10.86
C ALA A 46 -1.94 -4.86 9.81
N TYR A 47 -2.47 -3.66 9.61
CA TYR A 47 -1.86 -2.67 8.70
C TYR A 47 -0.45 -2.26 9.12
N ARG A 48 -0.20 -2.09 10.42
CA ARG A 48 1.12 -1.73 10.94
C ARG A 48 2.14 -2.85 10.79
N LEU A 49 1.74 -4.11 10.97
CA LEU A 49 2.58 -5.27 10.69
C LEU A 49 2.98 -5.34 9.21
N LEU A 50 2.03 -5.11 8.30
CA LEU A 50 2.30 -5.08 6.85
C LEU A 50 3.25 -3.93 6.48
N LYS A 51 2.99 -2.72 6.98
CA LYS A 51 3.86 -1.55 6.79
C LYS A 51 5.29 -1.82 7.25
N ASN A 52 5.45 -2.40 8.45
CA ASN A 52 6.76 -2.69 9.02
C ASN A 52 7.52 -3.80 8.28
N SER A 53 6.81 -4.75 7.67
CA SER A 53 7.43 -5.81 6.86
C SER A 53 7.72 -5.39 5.43
N GLY A 54 7.44 -4.13 5.05
CA GLY A 54 7.60 -3.63 3.69
C GLY A 54 6.54 -4.13 2.70
N HIS A 55 5.48 -4.76 3.19
CA HIS A 55 4.39 -5.26 2.35
C HIS A 55 3.28 -4.21 2.23
N LEU A 56 2.87 -3.90 1.00
CA LEU A 56 1.70 -3.06 0.78
C LEU A 56 0.43 -3.88 1.05
N PRO A 57 -0.57 -3.32 1.74
CA PRO A 57 -1.90 -3.90 1.78
C PRO A 57 -2.44 -4.18 0.37
N PRO A 58 -3.27 -5.22 0.18
CA PRO A 58 -3.73 -5.65 -1.13
C PRO A 58 -4.42 -4.52 -1.91
N GLU A 59 -5.13 -3.65 -1.19
CA GLU A 59 -5.72 -2.41 -1.69
C GLU A 59 -4.72 -1.48 -2.38
N LEU A 60 -3.60 -1.22 -1.71
CA LEU A 60 -2.56 -0.33 -2.20
C LEU A 60 -1.75 -0.99 -3.31
N GLU A 61 -1.58 -2.31 -3.26
CA GLU A 61 -0.92 -3.05 -4.33
C GLU A 61 -1.73 -3.00 -5.63
N MET A 62 -3.04 -3.23 -5.56
CA MET A 62 -3.95 -3.07 -6.71
C MET A 62 -3.92 -1.64 -7.26
N ARG A 63 -3.85 -0.63 -6.40
CA ARG A 63 -3.71 0.77 -6.82
C ARG A 63 -2.41 1.02 -7.57
N ARG A 64 -1.28 0.50 -7.06
CA ARG A 64 0.02 0.62 -7.72
C ARG A 64 0.02 -0.06 -9.09
N GLU A 65 -0.56 -1.26 -9.18
CA GLU A 65 -0.68 -1.99 -10.44
C GLU A 65 -1.55 -1.22 -11.46
N ALA A 66 -2.68 -0.66 -11.01
CA ALA A 66 -3.56 0.13 -11.87
C ALA A 66 -2.86 1.37 -12.44
N LEU A 67 -2.06 2.08 -11.63
CA LEU A 67 -1.25 3.21 -12.10
C LEU A 67 -0.23 2.77 -13.16
N ALA A 68 0.54 1.70 -12.88
CA ALA A 68 1.54 1.20 -13.83
C ALA A 68 0.93 0.75 -15.16
N LEU A 69 -0.25 0.12 -15.13
CA LEU A 69 -0.98 -0.27 -16.34
C LEU A 69 -1.50 0.96 -17.11
N ASN A 70 -1.99 1.98 -16.41
CA ASN A 70 -2.45 3.22 -17.03
C ASN A 70 -1.30 3.97 -17.72
N ASP A 71 -0.14 4.06 -17.07
CA ASP A 71 1.06 4.68 -17.64
C ASP A 71 1.54 3.91 -18.87
N LEU A 72 1.59 2.59 -18.80
CA LEU A 72 1.94 1.74 -19.93
C LEU A 72 0.95 1.93 -21.11
N LEU A 73 -0.35 1.99 -20.82
CA LEU A 73 -1.38 2.21 -21.84
C LEU A 73 -1.27 3.59 -22.52
N ARG A 74 -0.75 4.61 -21.83
CA ARG A 74 -0.51 5.94 -22.42
C ARG A 74 0.63 5.92 -23.45
N GLU A 75 1.60 5.03 -23.28
CA GLU A 75 2.75 4.90 -24.17
C GLU A 75 2.47 3.98 -25.39
N LEU A 76 1.45 3.14 -25.32
CA LEU A 76 1.12 2.18 -26.38
C LEU A 76 0.16 2.74 -27.44
N ASN A 77 0.30 2.25 -28.68
CA ASN A 77 -0.65 2.55 -29.74
C ASN A 77 -1.99 1.84 -29.48
N PRO A 78 -3.14 2.55 -29.61
CA PRO A 78 -4.47 1.99 -29.30
C PRO A 78 -4.88 0.77 -30.14
N ASP A 79 -4.29 0.61 -31.33
CA ASP A 79 -4.61 -0.46 -32.26
C ASP A 79 -3.79 -1.75 -32.05
N ASP A 80 -2.85 -1.75 -31.08
CA ASP A 80 -2.12 -2.95 -30.71
C ASP A 80 -3.03 -3.93 -29.93
N GLY A 81 -2.97 -5.21 -30.28
CA GLY A 81 -3.69 -6.27 -29.57
C GLY A 81 -3.31 -6.33 -28.09
N LYS A 82 -2.07 -5.97 -27.75
CA LYS A 82 -1.58 -5.91 -26.36
C LYS A 82 -2.23 -4.78 -25.55
N ALA A 83 -2.49 -3.63 -26.18
CA ALA A 83 -3.17 -2.51 -25.52
C ALA A 83 -4.61 -2.89 -25.11
N ARG A 84 -5.30 -3.69 -25.94
CA ARG A 84 -6.65 -4.21 -25.61
C ARG A 84 -6.65 -5.20 -24.45
N GLU A 85 -5.58 -5.97 -24.25
CA GLU A 85 -5.47 -6.90 -23.12
C GLU A 85 -5.18 -6.14 -21.82
N LEU A 86 -4.25 -5.20 -21.86
CA LEU A 86 -3.89 -4.35 -20.73
C LEU A 86 -5.07 -3.48 -20.27
N SER A 87 -5.88 -2.96 -21.20
CA SER A 87 -7.07 -2.16 -20.85
C SER A 87 -8.16 -3.00 -20.15
N LYS A 88 -8.37 -4.25 -20.56
CA LYS A 88 -9.27 -5.19 -19.85
C LYS A 88 -8.77 -5.48 -18.44
N ARG A 89 -7.46 -5.66 -18.26
CA ARG A 89 -6.85 -5.87 -16.95
C ARG A 89 -7.01 -4.65 -16.05
N LEU A 90 -6.80 -3.45 -16.59
CA LEU A 90 -7.03 -2.19 -15.87
C LEU A 90 -8.51 -2.08 -15.42
N ALA A 91 -9.46 -2.35 -16.31
CA ALA A 91 -10.88 -2.31 -15.98
C ALA A 91 -11.26 -3.31 -14.87
N LEU A 92 -10.67 -4.50 -14.86
CA LEU A 92 -10.88 -5.48 -13.78
C LEU A 92 -10.34 -4.96 -12.43
N LEU A 93 -9.17 -4.32 -12.43
CA LEU A 93 -8.58 -3.72 -11.24
C LEU A 93 -9.42 -2.56 -10.72
N GLU A 94 -9.97 -1.71 -11.60
CA GLU A 94 -10.89 -0.63 -11.22
C GLU A 94 -12.11 -1.16 -10.45
N ILE A 95 -12.74 -2.23 -10.96
CA ILE A 95 -13.90 -2.86 -10.31
C ILE A 95 -13.52 -3.40 -8.92
N LYS A 96 -12.37 -4.06 -8.80
CA LYS A 96 -11.88 -4.57 -7.51
C LYS A 96 -11.59 -3.46 -6.50
N LEU A 97 -11.00 -2.35 -6.94
CA LEU A 97 -10.74 -1.19 -6.11
C LEU A 97 -12.03 -0.53 -5.61
N GLN A 98 -13.05 -0.41 -6.47
CA GLN A 98 -14.36 0.10 -6.08
C GLN A 98 -15.05 -0.81 -5.05
N GLN A 99 -14.97 -2.13 -5.22
CA GLN A 99 -15.49 -3.10 -4.24
C GLN A 99 -14.77 -3.01 -2.88
N ALA A 100 -13.47 -2.70 -2.90
CA ALA A 100 -12.69 -2.44 -1.70
C ALA A 100 -12.94 -1.04 -1.08
N GLY A 101 -13.84 -0.24 -1.66
CA GLY A 101 -14.17 1.11 -1.16
C GLY A 101 -13.12 2.18 -1.49
N ILE A 102 -12.26 1.93 -2.48
CA ILE A 102 -11.19 2.84 -2.89
C ILE A 102 -11.66 3.63 -4.11
N SER A 103 -11.54 4.96 -4.06
CA SER A 103 -11.81 5.82 -5.21
C SER A 103 -10.84 5.49 -6.36
N THR A 104 -11.38 5.34 -7.58
CA THR A 104 -10.62 5.14 -8.83
C THR A 104 -10.30 6.45 -9.55
N ASP A 105 -10.62 7.60 -8.94
CA ASP A 105 -10.45 8.92 -9.57
C ASP A 105 -8.99 9.23 -9.90
N PHE A 106 -8.04 8.59 -9.20
CA PHE A 106 -6.62 8.71 -9.45
C PHE A 106 -6.17 8.21 -10.85
N LEU A 107 -6.98 7.38 -11.53
CA LEU A 107 -6.71 6.91 -12.89
C LEU A 107 -7.15 7.92 -13.95
N ARG A 108 -8.18 8.71 -13.62
CA ARG A 108 -8.77 9.75 -14.46
C ARG A 108 -8.07 11.07 -14.15
N GLY A 109 -6.82 11.15 -14.60
CA GLY A 109 -5.92 12.27 -14.33
C GLY A 109 -6.32 13.63 -14.92
N ASP A 110 -7.61 13.99 -14.96
CA ASP A 110 -8.10 15.26 -15.52
C ASP A 110 -7.57 16.47 -14.74
N TYR A 111 -7.19 16.30 -13.47
CA TYR A 111 -6.61 17.38 -12.67
C TYR A 111 -5.10 17.60 -12.95
N GLY A 112 -4.37 16.57 -13.40
CA GLY A 112 -2.92 16.66 -13.62
C GLY A 112 -2.56 17.59 -14.79
N ASP A 113 -3.27 17.43 -15.90
CA ASP A 113 -3.06 18.23 -17.10
C ASP A 113 -3.45 19.70 -16.87
N VAL A 114 -4.57 19.95 -16.16
CA VAL A 114 -5.04 21.30 -15.82
C VAL A 114 -4.04 22.04 -14.91
N ILE A 115 -3.51 21.36 -13.89
CA ILE A 115 -2.51 21.95 -12.97
C ILE A 115 -1.20 22.22 -13.72
N HIS A 116 -0.72 21.29 -14.53
CA HIS A 116 0.50 21.49 -15.34
C HIS A 116 0.37 22.68 -16.30
N HIS A 117 -0.80 22.85 -16.92
CA HIS A 117 -1.07 23.97 -17.83
C HIS A 117 -1.17 25.32 -17.11
N HIS A 118 -1.65 25.34 -15.87
CA HIS A 118 -1.72 26.54 -15.04
C HIS A 118 -0.32 27.01 -14.61
N PHE A 119 0.55 26.07 -14.20
CA PHE A 119 1.94 26.38 -13.83
C PHE A 119 2.82 26.79 -15.02
N GLN A 120 2.50 26.36 -16.24
CA GLN A 120 3.23 26.79 -17.46
C GLN A 120 2.80 28.18 -17.97
N ARG A 121 1.63 28.69 -17.58
CA ARG A 121 1.15 30.03 -17.97
C ARG A 121 1.66 31.17 -17.06
N GLU A 122 2.22 30.84 -15.90
CA GLU A 122 2.74 31.81 -14.92
C GLU A 122 4.26 32.05 -15.03
N LYS A 123 4.90 31.64 -16.13
CA LYS A 123 6.27 32.04 -16.53
C LYS A 123 6.23 32.93 -17.77
#